data_AF-A0A6J8EWX2-F1
#
_entry.id   AF-A0A6J8EWX2-F1
#
_cell.length_a   1.000
_cell.length_b   1.000
_cell.length_c   1.000
_cell.angle_alpha   90.00
_cell.angle_beta   90.00
_cell.angle_gamma   90.00
#
_symmetry.space_group_name_H-M   'P 1'
#
loop_
_entity.id
_entity.type
_entity.pdbx_description
1 polymer ?
#
loop_
_entity_poly.entity_id
_entity_poly.type
_entity_poly.pdbx_seq_one_letter_code
_entity_poly.pdbx_strand_id
1 'polypeptide(L)'
;MSSSTRPTCQLEVIEFVSEYDKRRQFISGFSGSQAIAVVLENKAALWTGGRYFLQAENELDYNWILMKGRSETVPSITEWVIAELDDQNGFLGAYPFLIGSDDWIKKDKELVQNNMKLARVEEDLFDKIWTTGRPVQPNTHIHGMKLSFTGKSWIDKIKDIQQEMKEKNVDALVVTSLDEVACKFYIIYKYLNRNAKQNILMIIKYYMRN
;
A
#
# COMPACT_ATOMS: atom_id res chain seq x y z
N MET A 1 -43.25 10.85 -6.84
CA MET A 1 -42.22 10.70 -7.89
C MET A 1 -41.18 11.78 -7.69
N SER A 2 -40.02 11.44 -7.14
CA SER A 2 -38.76 12.16 -7.34
C SER A 2 -37.62 11.29 -6.79
N SER A 3 -37.21 10.29 -7.56
CA SER A 3 -35.98 9.56 -7.30
C SER A 3 -34.82 10.50 -7.61
N SER A 4 -34.33 11.18 -6.57
CA SER A 4 -33.08 11.94 -6.59
C SER A 4 -31.94 10.95 -6.84
N THR A 5 -31.59 10.79 -8.11
CA THR A 5 -30.37 10.11 -8.52
C THR A 5 -29.21 11.03 -8.17
N ARG A 6 -28.62 10.82 -6.98
CA ARG A 6 -27.30 11.37 -6.67
C ARG A 6 -26.37 10.93 -7.82
N PRO A 7 -25.70 11.84 -8.55
CA PRO A 7 -24.69 11.45 -9.49
C PRO A 7 -23.50 10.92 -8.67
N THR A 8 -23.52 9.61 -8.41
CA THR A 8 -22.38 8.90 -7.87
C THR A 8 -21.34 8.90 -8.98
N CYS A 9 -20.28 9.68 -8.80
CA CYS A 9 -19.11 9.63 -9.66
C CYS A 9 -18.42 8.28 -9.42
N GLN A 10 -18.93 7.21 -10.01
CA GLN A 10 -18.24 5.92 -10.09
C GLN A 10 -17.21 6.05 -11.20
N LEU A 11 -16.04 6.58 -10.85
CA LEU A 11 -14.85 6.32 -11.64
C LEU A 11 -14.60 4.81 -11.55
N GLU A 12 -14.52 4.13 -12.69
CA GLU A 12 -14.11 2.72 -12.72
C GLU A 12 -12.80 2.58 -11.95
N VAL A 13 -12.82 1.80 -10.87
CA VAL A 13 -11.71 1.66 -9.95
C VAL A 13 -10.66 0.79 -10.60
N ILE A 14 -9.65 1.40 -11.22
CA ILE A 14 -8.53 0.67 -11.79
C ILE A 14 -7.41 0.56 -10.74
N GLU A 15 -7.21 -0.63 -10.17
CA GLU A 15 -6.24 -0.93 -9.09
C GLU A 15 -4.81 -1.18 -9.61
N PHE A 16 -4.22 -0.27 -10.38
CA PHE A 16 -2.84 -0.44 -10.85
C PHE A 16 -1.87 0.55 -10.20
N VAL A 17 -0.67 0.04 -9.90
CA VAL A 17 0.44 0.78 -9.27
C VAL A 17 1.32 1.39 -10.33
N SER A 18 1.91 2.55 -10.05
CA SER A 18 2.77 3.23 -11.02
C SER A 18 3.99 2.38 -11.26
N GLU A 19 4.52 2.33 -12.49
CA GLU A 19 5.74 1.55 -12.76
C GLU A 19 6.89 1.98 -11.82
N TYR A 20 6.95 3.27 -11.45
CA TYR A 20 7.86 3.83 -10.45
C TYR A 20 7.70 3.20 -9.05
N ASP A 21 6.47 2.85 -8.67
CA ASP A 21 6.11 2.31 -7.37
C ASP A 21 6.06 0.77 -7.34
N LYS A 22 6.36 0.09 -8.46
CA LYS A 22 6.40 -1.38 -8.54
C LYS A 22 7.66 -2.00 -7.92
N ARG A 23 7.98 -1.55 -6.71
CA ARG A 23 9.12 -1.96 -5.90
C ARG A 23 9.18 -3.49 -5.70
N ARG A 24 8.03 -4.16 -5.55
CA ARG A 24 7.96 -5.61 -5.30
C ARG A 24 8.33 -6.37 -6.55
N GLN A 25 7.79 -5.93 -7.70
CA GLN A 25 8.15 -6.50 -8.99
C GLN A 25 9.64 -6.29 -9.27
N PHE A 26 10.21 -5.15 -8.88
CA PHE A 26 11.65 -4.90 -9.01
C PHE A 26 12.51 -5.92 -8.24
N ILE A 27 12.18 -6.24 -6.99
CA ILE A 27 12.99 -7.19 -6.20
C ILE A 27 12.66 -8.67 -6.43
N SER A 28 11.42 -8.99 -6.83
CA SER A 28 10.96 -10.38 -6.89
C SER A 28 10.57 -10.86 -8.28
N GLY A 29 10.49 -9.98 -9.28
CA GLY A 29 9.95 -10.29 -10.61
C GLY A 29 8.42 -10.43 -10.66
N PHE A 30 7.76 -10.62 -9.51
CA PHE A 30 6.32 -10.88 -9.43
C PHE A 30 5.47 -9.65 -9.78
N SER A 31 4.68 -9.77 -10.84
CA SER A 31 3.92 -8.68 -11.46
C SER A 31 2.44 -8.61 -11.02
N GLY A 32 1.95 -9.61 -10.28
CA GLY A 32 0.56 -9.65 -9.81
C GLY A 32 0.21 -8.48 -8.87
N SER A 33 -1.02 -7.98 -8.88
CA SER A 33 -1.36 -6.72 -8.20
C SER A 33 -1.40 -6.81 -6.67
N GLN A 34 -1.67 -7.99 -6.10
CA GLN A 34 -1.85 -8.18 -4.65
C GLN A 34 -0.84 -9.20 -4.10
N ALA A 35 0.20 -8.69 -3.44
CA ALA A 35 1.14 -9.50 -2.68
C ALA A 35 1.94 -8.66 -1.68
N ILE A 36 2.42 -9.32 -0.63
CA ILE A 36 3.33 -8.77 0.37
C ILE A 36 4.64 -9.53 0.29
N ALA A 37 5.74 -8.83 0.08
CA ALA A 37 7.08 -9.40 0.11
C ALA A 37 7.76 -9.10 1.44
N VAL A 38 8.40 -10.11 2.02
CA VAL A 38 9.23 -10.01 3.21
C VAL A 38 10.62 -10.53 2.88
N VAL A 39 11.63 -9.70 3.11
CA VAL A 39 13.04 -10.05 2.87
C VAL A 39 13.76 -10.04 4.21
N LEU A 40 14.41 -11.13 4.56
CA LEU A 40 15.34 -11.31 5.67
C LEU A 40 16.78 -11.38 5.13
N GLU A 41 17.76 -11.48 6.02
CA GLU A 41 19.18 -11.56 5.66
C GLU A 41 19.51 -12.73 4.70
N ASN A 42 18.91 -13.90 4.92
CA ASN A 42 19.20 -15.12 4.16
C ASN A 42 17.97 -15.77 3.50
N LYS A 43 16.79 -15.16 3.61
CA LYS A 43 15.51 -15.73 3.15
C LYS A 43 14.60 -14.64 2.62
N ALA A 44 13.84 -14.93 1.57
CA ALA A 44 12.80 -14.06 1.06
C ALA A 44 11.49 -14.85 0.89
N ALA A 45 10.37 -14.25 1.28
CA ALA A 45 9.06 -14.87 1.18
C ALA A 45 8.03 -13.87 0.61
N LEU A 46 7.10 -14.38 -0.19
CA LEU A 46 6.05 -13.59 -0.82
C LEU A 46 4.67 -14.20 -0.54
N TRP A 47 3.82 -13.44 0.14
CA TRP A 47 2.42 -13.80 0.39
C TRP A 47 1.55 -13.25 -0.73
N THR A 48 0.77 -14.11 -1.36
CA THR A 48 -0.27 -13.70 -2.31
C THR A 48 -1.55 -14.52 -2.12
N GLY A 49 -2.62 -14.15 -2.82
CA GLY A 49 -3.90 -14.87 -2.79
C GLY A 49 -4.07 -15.83 -3.96
N GLY A 50 -5.10 -16.70 -3.88
CA GLY A 50 -5.31 -17.80 -4.82
C GLY A 50 -5.35 -17.45 -6.30
N ARG A 51 -5.77 -16.23 -6.65
CA ARG A 51 -5.77 -15.73 -8.03
C ARG A 51 -4.38 -15.67 -8.66
N TYR A 52 -3.34 -15.58 -7.85
CA TYR A 52 -1.97 -15.35 -8.30
C TYR A 52 -1.01 -16.51 -8.01
N PHE A 53 -1.49 -17.67 -7.51
CA PHE A 53 -0.59 -18.77 -7.15
C PHE A 53 0.21 -19.29 -8.35
N LEU A 54 -0.47 -19.61 -9.46
CA LEU A 54 0.21 -20.08 -10.68
C LEU A 54 1.10 -19.00 -11.29
N GLN A 55 0.69 -17.73 -11.21
CA GLN A 55 1.52 -16.62 -11.68
C GLN A 55 2.79 -16.50 -10.85
N ALA A 56 2.68 -16.56 -9.52
CA ALA A 56 3.81 -16.47 -8.62
C ALA A 56 4.77 -17.66 -8.78
N GLU A 57 4.26 -18.88 -8.99
CA GLU A 57 5.09 -20.05 -9.28
C GLU A 57 5.91 -19.92 -10.57
N ASN A 58 5.39 -19.19 -11.56
CA ASN A 58 6.07 -18.99 -12.84
C ASN A 58 7.01 -17.76 -12.85
N GLU A 59 6.70 -16.71 -12.08
CA GLU A 59 7.47 -15.45 -12.09
C GLU A 59 8.55 -15.39 -11.02
N LEU A 60 8.40 -16.11 -9.90
CA LEU A 60 9.38 -16.12 -8.81
C LEU A 60 10.54 -17.05 -9.13
N ASP A 61 11.75 -16.62 -8.80
CA ASP A 61 12.94 -17.47 -8.83
C ASP A 61 13.06 -18.35 -7.56
N TYR A 62 14.10 -19.18 -7.51
CA TYR A 62 14.33 -20.12 -6.41
C TYR A 62 14.72 -19.44 -5.08
N ASN A 63 15.04 -18.14 -5.07
CA ASN A 63 15.36 -17.40 -3.86
C ASN A 63 14.11 -17.02 -3.04
N TRP A 64 12.92 -17.12 -3.66
CA TRP A 64 11.66 -16.74 -3.05
C TRP A 64 10.84 -17.94 -2.58
N ILE A 65 10.36 -17.85 -1.33
CA ILE A 65 9.38 -18.78 -0.76
C ILE A 65 7.99 -18.24 -1.06
N LEU A 66 7.22 -18.96 -1.90
CA LEU A 66 5.84 -18.61 -2.18
C LEU A 66 4.93 -19.03 -1.02
N MET A 67 4.34 -18.03 -0.34
CA MET A 67 3.37 -18.22 0.73
C MET A 67 1.95 -18.10 0.15
N LYS A 68 1.27 -19.24 0.01
CA LYS A 68 -0.10 -19.33 -0.53
C LYS A 68 -1.13 -18.88 0.51
N GLY A 69 -1.31 -17.56 0.64
CA GLY A 69 -2.15 -16.94 1.67
C GLY A 69 -3.60 -17.43 1.68
N ARG A 70 -4.24 -17.31 2.86
CA ARG A 70 -5.60 -17.81 3.19
C ARG A 70 -5.72 -19.33 3.39
N SER A 71 -4.61 -20.06 3.38
CA SER A 71 -4.58 -21.44 3.89
C SER A 71 -4.28 -21.42 5.38
N GLU A 72 -4.96 -22.27 6.17
CA GLU A 72 -4.72 -22.43 7.62
C GLU A 72 -3.31 -22.93 7.94
N THR A 73 -2.64 -23.55 6.97
CA THR A 73 -1.28 -24.10 7.14
C THR A 73 -0.18 -23.07 6.85
N VAL A 74 -0.53 -21.90 6.30
CA VAL A 74 0.45 -20.87 5.94
C VAL A 74 0.55 -19.86 7.08
N PRO A 75 1.74 -19.67 7.68
CA PRO A 75 1.92 -18.73 8.76
C PRO A 75 1.61 -17.31 8.28
N SER A 76 1.12 -16.49 9.20
CA SER A 76 1.10 -15.05 9.02
C SER A 76 2.53 -14.50 8.90
N ILE A 77 2.64 -13.29 8.36
CA ILE A 77 3.93 -12.62 8.19
C ILE A 77 4.68 -12.51 9.53
N THR A 78 3.99 -12.14 10.60
CA THR A 78 4.58 -11.97 11.93
C THR A 78 5.03 -13.31 12.50
N GLU A 79 4.21 -14.36 12.43
CA GLU A 79 4.59 -15.73 12.84
C GLU A 79 5.82 -16.24 12.08
N TRP A 80 5.86 -16.06 10.75
CA TRP A 80 7.00 -16.48 9.95
C TRP A 80 8.28 -15.71 10.34
N VAL A 81 8.18 -14.40 10.52
CA VAL A 81 9.32 -13.56 10.91
C VAL A 81 9.85 -13.94 12.29
N ILE A 82 8.97 -14.20 13.25
CA ILE A 82 9.35 -14.64 14.61
C ILE A 82 10.06 -15.99 14.57
N ALA A 83 9.52 -16.94 13.79
CA ALA A 83 10.10 -18.27 13.65
C ALA A 83 11.47 -18.25 12.96
N GLU A 84 11.70 -17.33 12.02
CA GLU A 84 12.90 -17.30 11.19
C GLU A 84 14.07 -16.51 11.77
N LEU A 85 13.80 -15.51 12.62
CA LEU A 85 14.87 -14.67 13.14
C LEU A 85 15.61 -15.26 14.34
N ASP A 86 15.00 -16.22 15.08
CA ASP A 86 15.56 -16.95 16.23
C ASP A 86 16.31 -16.07 17.26
N ASP A 87 16.03 -14.77 17.25
CA ASP A 87 16.71 -13.73 18.01
C ASP A 87 15.65 -12.91 18.73
N GLN A 88 15.67 -12.98 20.06
CA GLN A 88 14.68 -12.34 20.91
C GLN A 88 14.71 -10.81 20.85
N ASN A 89 15.66 -10.18 20.15
CA ASN A 89 15.72 -8.72 19.99
C ASN A 89 15.71 -8.26 18.52
N GLY A 90 15.14 -9.08 17.62
CA GLY A 90 15.05 -8.74 16.20
C GLY A 90 14.18 -7.49 15.91
N PHE A 91 14.61 -6.72 14.91
CA PHE A 91 13.84 -5.59 14.38
C PHE A 91 13.29 -5.94 13.02
N LEU A 92 12.01 -5.63 12.82
CA LEU A 92 11.33 -5.74 11.53
C LEU A 92 11.14 -4.34 10.94
N GLY A 93 11.91 -4.02 9.90
CA GLY A 93 11.86 -2.73 9.21
C GLY A 93 10.70 -2.60 8.24
N ALA A 94 10.09 -1.42 8.20
CA ALA A 94 9.01 -1.12 7.27
C ALA A 94 8.95 0.36 6.93
N TYR A 95 8.69 0.68 5.65
CA TYR A 95 8.40 2.05 5.24
C TYR A 95 6.96 2.40 5.66
N PRO A 96 6.75 3.36 6.57
CA PRO A 96 5.46 3.55 7.27
C PRO A 96 4.32 3.93 6.32
N PHE A 97 4.61 4.56 5.19
CA PHE A 97 3.58 4.96 4.22
C PHE A 97 3.02 3.79 3.41
N LEU A 98 3.71 2.64 3.37
CA LEU A 98 3.27 1.44 2.67
C LEU A 98 2.41 0.50 3.52
N ILE A 99 2.19 0.78 4.80
CA ILE A 99 1.36 -0.08 5.67
C ILE A 99 0.15 0.73 6.16
N GLY A 100 -1.01 0.09 6.32
CA GLY A 100 -2.16 0.72 6.97
C GLY A 100 -1.90 0.92 8.46
N SER A 101 -2.49 1.95 9.09
CA SER A 101 -2.31 2.21 10.52
C SER A 101 -2.71 1.00 11.37
N ASP A 102 -3.85 0.39 11.04
CA ASP A 102 -4.41 -0.73 11.81
C ASP A 102 -3.56 -1.99 11.64
N ASP A 103 -3.09 -2.26 10.42
CA ASP A 103 -2.16 -3.34 10.12
C ASP A 103 -0.82 -3.14 10.84
N TRP A 104 -0.31 -1.91 10.88
CA TRP A 104 0.92 -1.58 11.61
C TRP A 104 0.76 -1.86 13.10
N ILE A 105 -0.29 -1.31 13.72
CA ILE A 105 -0.56 -1.48 15.15
C ILE A 105 -0.73 -2.95 15.50
N LYS A 106 -1.45 -3.70 14.65
CA LYS A 106 -1.64 -5.15 14.86
C LYS A 106 -0.31 -5.89 14.80
N LYS A 107 0.50 -5.68 13.76
CA LYS A 107 1.79 -6.35 13.58
C LYS A 107 2.78 -5.99 14.67
N ASP A 108 2.86 -4.72 15.04
CA ASP A 108 3.74 -4.26 16.12
C ASP A 108 3.39 -4.93 17.46
N LYS A 109 2.10 -5.03 17.79
CA LYS A 109 1.64 -5.75 18.99
C LYS A 109 2.06 -7.23 18.98
N GLU A 110 1.88 -7.93 17.86
CA GLU A 110 2.26 -9.34 17.70
C GLU A 110 3.77 -9.54 17.84
N LEU A 111 4.58 -8.63 17.30
CA LEU A 111 6.04 -8.68 17.40
C LEU A 111 6.54 -8.38 18.82
N VAL A 112 5.96 -7.37 19.48
CA VAL A 112 6.32 -6.99 20.86
C VAL A 112 6.04 -8.12 21.85
N GLN A 113 4.99 -8.91 21.65
CA GLN A 113 4.72 -10.11 22.46
C GLN A 113 5.83 -11.16 22.37
N ASN A 114 6.67 -11.09 21.34
CA ASN A 114 7.79 -11.99 21.09
C ASN A 114 9.15 -11.26 21.24
N ASN A 115 9.19 -10.17 22.00
CA ASN A 115 10.38 -9.31 22.24
C ASN A 115 10.96 -8.63 20.99
N MET A 116 10.26 -8.68 19.87
CA MET A 116 10.63 -8.01 18.61
C MET A 116 9.96 -6.65 18.47
N LYS A 117 10.38 -5.85 17.48
CA LYS A 117 9.80 -4.52 17.21
C LYS A 117 9.56 -4.25 15.74
N LEU A 118 8.46 -3.59 15.40
CA LEU A 118 8.23 -3.04 14.06
C LEU A 118 8.87 -1.64 13.98
N ALA A 119 10.01 -1.55 13.32
CA ALA A 119 10.77 -0.32 13.18
C ALA A 119 10.33 0.49 11.96
N ARG A 120 10.09 1.79 12.18
CA ARG A 120 9.86 2.75 11.10
C ARG A 120 11.18 3.03 10.40
N VAL A 121 11.24 2.73 9.11
CA VAL A 121 12.35 3.12 8.25
C VAL A 121 11.89 4.36 7.50
N GLU A 122 12.49 5.52 7.80
CA GLU A 122 12.08 6.80 7.20
C GLU A 122 12.64 7.00 5.79
N GLU A 123 13.71 6.30 5.43
CA GLU A 123 14.30 6.32 4.09
C GLU A 123 13.70 5.23 3.20
N ASP A 124 13.39 5.54 1.95
CA ASP A 124 13.02 4.53 0.97
C ASP A 124 14.27 3.74 0.55
N LEU A 125 14.40 2.52 1.05
CA LEU A 125 15.53 1.64 0.74
C LEU A 125 15.64 1.34 -0.77
N PHE A 126 14.52 1.44 -1.51
CA PHE A 126 14.51 1.25 -2.96
C PHE A 126 15.21 2.37 -3.71
N ASP A 127 15.30 3.58 -3.14
CA ASP A 127 16.10 4.66 -3.74
C ASP A 127 17.59 4.31 -3.75
N LYS A 128 18.04 3.46 -2.81
CA LYS A 128 19.44 3.03 -2.69
C LYS A 128 19.79 1.85 -3.61
N ILE A 129 18.83 0.92 -3.82
CA ILE A 129 19.09 -0.32 -4.57
C ILE A 129 18.59 -0.28 -6.02
N TRP A 130 17.58 0.53 -6.33
CA TRP A 130 17.03 0.67 -7.68
C TRP A 130 17.76 1.77 -8.46
N THR A 131 19.07 1.61 -8.60
CA THR A 131 19.99 2.63 -9.14
C THR A 131 19.90 2.78 -10.66
N THR A 132 19.47 1.73 -11.36
CA THR A 132 19.37 1.72 -12.83
C THR A 132 17.99 1.28 -13.30
N GLY A 133 17.45 1.95 -14.30
CA GLY A 133 16.21 1.54 -14.97
C GLY A 133 14.93 1.75 -14.15
N ARG A 134 14.97 2.51 -13.04
CA ARG A 134 13.75 2.91 -12.36
C ARG A 134 12.93 3.85 -13.26
N PRO A 135 11.65 3.54 -13.54
CA PRO A 135 10.79 4.42 -14.33
C PRO A 135 10.70 5.80 -13.70
N VAL A 136 10.38 6.84 -14.47
CA VAL A 136 10.21 8.19 -13.89
C VAL A 136 8.87 8.24 -13.15
N GLN A 137 8.85 8.91 -12.00
CA GLN A 137 7.60 9.18 -11.29
C GLN A 137 6.62 9.91 -12.24
N PRO A 138 5.35 9.45 -12.36
CA PRO A 138 4.39 10.11 -13.24
C PRO A 138 4.21 11.58 -12.86
N ASN A 139 4.50 12.47 -13.80
CA ASN A 139 4.31 13.92 -13.66
C ASN A 139 3.37 14.43 -14.76
N THR A 140 2.13 13.96 -14.73
CA THR A 140 1.12 14.32 -15.73
C THR A 140 0.35 15.57 -15.32
N HIS A 141 0.00 16.39 -16.31
CA HIS A 141 -0.82 17.57 -16.08
C HIS A 141 -2.21 17.21 -15.52
N ILE A 142 -2.64 18.01 -14.56
CA ILE A 142 -3.93 17.86 -13.89
C ILE A 142 -4.99 18.64 -14.66
N HIS A 143 -6.13 18.03 -14.97
CA HIS A 143 -7.23 18.67 -15.68
C HIS A 143 -8.45 18.84 -14.80
N GLY A 144 -8.96 20.07 -14.67
CA GLY A 144 -10.22 20.34 -14.00
C GLY A 144 -11.41 19.84 -14.81
N MET A 145 -12.39 19.21 -14.15
CA MET A 145 -13.65 18.83 -14.80
C MET A 145 -14.56 20.04 -14.97
N LYS A 146 -15.19 20.16 -16.14
CA LYS A 146 -16.21 21.20 -16.37
C LYS A 146 -17.45 20.92 -15.53
N LEU A 147 -18.12 21.99 -15.09
CA LEU A 147 -19.35 21.91 -14.29
C LEU A 147 -20.46 21.07 -14.95
N SER A 148 -20.51 21.08 -16.29
CA SER A 148 -21.44 20.27 -17.09
C SER A 148 -21.32 18.76 -16.84
N PHE A 149 -20.16 18.27 -16.40
CA PHE A 149 -19.93 16.87 -16.08
C PHE A 149 -20.06 16.55 -14.59
N THR A 150 -19.87 17.55 -13.72
CA THR A 150 -19.74 17.34 -12.27
C THR A 150 -21.04 17.59 -11.51
N GLY A 151 -21.97 18.33 -12.11
CA GLY A 151 -23.28 18.69 -11.54
C GLY A 151 -23.23 19.67 -10.37
N LYS A 152 -22.06 19.86 -9.75
CA LYS A 152 -21.82 20.76 -8.62
C LYS A 152 -20.39 21.29 -8.67
N SER A 153 -20.15 22.48 -8.10
CA SER A 153 -18.80 23.04 -7.98
C SER A 153 -18.05 22.39 -6.81
N TRP A 154 -16.71 22.39 -6.85
CA TRP A 154 -15.91 21.91 -5.72
C TRP A 154 -16.13 22.78 -4.47
N ILE A 155 -16.39 24.08 -4.65
CA ILE A 155 -16.69 25.02 -3.56
C ILE A 155 -17.94 24.57 -2.80
N ASP A 156 -19.00 24.22 -3.51
CA ASP A 156 -20.24 23.81 -2.87
C ASP A 156 -20.11 22.42 -2.22
N LYS A 157 -19.25 21.53 -2.75
CA LYS A 157 -18.91 20.27 -2.06
C LYS A 157 -18.16 20.50 -0.76
N ILE A 158 -17.22 21.44 -0.73
CA ILE A 158 -16.51 21.78 0.51
C ILE A 158 -17.49 22.32 1.56
N LYS A 159 -18.48 23.12 1.15
CA LYS A 159 -19.55 23.57 2.07
C LYS A 159 -20.35 22.41 2.64
N ASP A 160 -20.75 21.44 1.80
CA ASP A 160 -21.45 20.24 2.29
C ASP A 160 -20.59 19.47 3.31
N ILE A 161 -19.31 19.26 2.99
CA ILE A 161 -18.37 18.56 3.89
C ILE A 161 -18.22 19.30 5.21
N GLN A 162 -18.07 20.63 5.18
CA GLN A 162 -17.97 21.44 6.39
C GLN A 162 -19.25 21.37 7.23
N GLN A 163 -20.42 21.30 6.59
CA GLN A 163 -21.68 21.13 7.31
C GLN A 163 -21.78 19.76 7.96
N GLU A 164 -21.46 18.67 7.25
CA GLU A 164 -21.40 17.33 7.83
C GLU A 164 -20.38 17.23 8.97
N MET A 165 -19.24 17.91 8.85
CA MET A 165 -18.22 17.96 9.92
C MET A 165 -18.74 18.66 11.18
N LYS A 166 -19.49 19.75 11.03
CA LYS A 166 -20.16 20.43 12.16
C LYS A 166 -21.20 19.53 12.82
N GLU A 167 -22.03 18.87 12.03
CA GLU A 167 -23.06 17.95 12.54
C GLU A 167 -22.45 16.76 13.32
N LYS A 168 -21.28 16.29 12.89
CA LYS A 168 -20.53 15.21 13.55
C LYS A 168 -19.58 15.70 14.66
N ASN A 169 -19.52 17.01 14.90
CA ASN A 169 -18.61 17.64 15.88
C ASN A 169 -17.15 17.21 15.69
N VAL A 170 -16.65 17.26 14.45
CA VAL A 170 -15.26 16.93 14.10
C VAL A 170 -14.51 18.16 13.58
N ASP A 171 -13.28 18.35 14.05
CA ASP A 171 -12.45 19.51 13.70
C ASP A 171 -11.68 19.33 12.38
N ALA A 172 -11.39 18.08 12.00
CA ALA A 172 -10.57 17.76 10.84
C ALA A 172 -11.06 16.52 10.10
N LEU A 173 -10.85 16.51 8.78
CA LEU A 173 -11.07 15.37 7.91
C LEU A 173 -9.78 15.07 7.15
N VAL A 174 -9.23 13.87 7.34
CA VAL A 174 -8.07 13.38 6.58
C VAL A 174 -8.57 12.51 5.44
N VAL A 175 -8.31 12.90 4.19
CA VAL A 175 -8.66 12.14 3.00
C VAL A 175 -7.39 11.57 2.39
N THR A 176 -7.21 10.25 2.47
CA THR A 176 -6.02 9.56 1.96
C THR A 176 -6.27 8.87 0.62
N SER A 177 -7.54 8.66 0.25
CA SER A 177 -7.90 7.99 -0.99
C SER A 177 -7.95 8.96 -2.18
N LEU A 178 -7.23 8.62 -3.25
CA LEU A 178 -7.07 9.51 -4.42
C LEU A 178 -8.38 9.71 -5.20
N ASP A 179 -9.26 8.71 -5.24
CA ASP A 179 -10.60 8.80 -5.84
C ASP A 179 -11.50 9.76 -5.06
N GLU A 180 -11.43 9.74 -3.73
CA GLU A 180 -12.15 10.70 -2.90
C GLU A 180 -11.63 12.11 -3.11
N VAL A 181 -10.30 12.31 -3.23
CA VAL A 181 -9.72 13.60 -3.56
C VAL A 181 -10.18 14.05 -4.96
N ALA A 182 -10.02 13.20 -5.97
CA ALA A 182 -10.45 13.49 -7.34
C ALA A 182 -11.94 13.80 -7.43
N CYS A 183 -12.78 13.06 -6.71
CA CYS A 183 -14.22 13.25 -6.67
C CYS A 183 -14.62 14.51 -5.88
N LYS A 184 -14.00 14.79 -4.74
CA LYS A 184 -14.29 15.98 -3.91
C LYS A 184 -13.86 17.27 -4.59
N PHE A 185 -12.71 17.25 -5.29
CA PHE A 185 -12.13 18.41 -5.94
C PHE A 185 -12.35 18.48 -7.46
N TYR A 186 -13.02 17.48 -8.04
CA TYR A 186 -13.36 17.40 -9.47
C TYR A 186 -12.17 17.54 -10.41
N ILE A 187 -11.15 16.75 -10.10
CA ILE A 187 -9.89 16.71 -10.83
C ILE A 187 -9.81 15.38 -11.60
N ILE A 188 -9.59 15.44 -12.91
CA ILE A 188 -9.22 14.27 -13.72
C ILE A 188 -7.70 14.21 -13.79
N TYR A 189 -7.18 13.04 -13.44
CA TYR A 189 -5.81 12.66 -13.69
C TYR A 189 -5.77 11.80 -14.95
N LYS A 190 -5.05 12.23 -15.97
CA LYS A 190 -5.01 11.52 -17.26
C LYS A 190 -4.30 10.16 -17.16
N TYR A 191 -3.43 9.99 -16.16
CA TYR A 191 -2.82 8.72 -15.78
C TYR A 191 -2.48 8.73 -14.29
N LEU A 192 -3.42 8.35 -13.43
CA LEU A 192 -3.08 7.93 -12.06
C LEU A 192 -3.17 6.41 -11.99
N ASN A 193 -2.01 5.78 -12.08
CA ASN A 193 -1.77 4.54 -11.38
C ASN A 193 -1.83 4.86 -9.86
N ARG A 194 -2.74 4.23 -9.12
CA ARG A 194 -2.91 4.40 -7.67
C ARG A 194 -1.63 4.03 -6.90
N ASN A 195 -1.55 4.58 -5.69
CA ASN A 195 -1.02 3.88 -4.52
C ASN A 195 -1.86 2.62 -4.23
N ALA A 196 -1.85 1.60 -5.09
CA ALA A 196 -1.94 0.26 -4.52
C ALA A 196 -0.61 0.12 -3.78
N LYS A 197 -0.66 0.23 -2.45
CA LYS A 197 0.52 0.03 -1.63
C LYS A 197 1.00 -1.38 -1.96
N GLN A 198 2.08 -1.49 -2.73
CA GLN A 198 2.84 -2.74 -2.74
C GLN A 198 3.49 -2.75 -1.38
N ASN A 199 2.81 -3.39 -0.41
CA ASN A 199 3.34 -3.55 0.91
C ASN A 199 4.60 -4.40 0.75
N ILE A 200 5.76 -3.76 0.81
CA ILE A 200 7.03 -4.46 0.92
C ILE A 200 7.49 -4.19 2.31
N LEU A 201 7.64 -5.27 3.04
CA LEU A 201 8.11 -5.26 4.39
C LEU A 201 9.56 -5.74 4.32
N MET A 202 10.50 -4.81 4.29
CA MET A 202 11.91 -5.15 4.16
C MET A 202 12.53 -5.24 5.54
N ILE A 203 12.85 -6.45 5.99
CA ILE A 203 13.61 -6.65 7.22
C ILE A 203 15.09 -6.54 6.88
N ILE A 204 15.64 -5.35 7.01
CA ILE A 204 17.09 -5.23 7.16
C ILE A 204 17.38 -5.45 8.64
N LYS A 205 18.01 -6.57 8.97
CA LYS A 205 18.60 -6.80 10.29
C LYS A 205 19.69 -5.74 10.49
N TYR A 206 19.32 -4.60 11.07
CA TYR A 206 20.29 -3.60 11.49
C TYR A 206 20.98 -4.14 12.72
N TYR A 207 22.19 -4.68 12.55
CA TYR A 207 23.12 -4.77 13.65
C TYR A 207 23.44 -3.33 14.07
N MET A 208 22.71 -2.82 15.08
CA MET A 208 23.21 -1.73 15.91
C MET A 208 24.45 -2.30 16.62
N ARG A 209 25.60 -2.29 15.93
CA ARG A 209 26.87 -2.24 16.65
C ARG A 209 26.88 -0.87 17.34
N ASN A 210 26.89 -0.94 18.67
CA ASN A 210 26.99 0.18 19.61
C ASN A 210 27.81 1.36 19.08
#